data_AF-A0A958BBV5-F1
#
_entry.id   AF-A0A958BBV5-F1
#
_cell.length_a   1.000
_cell.length_b   1.000
_cell.length_c   1.000
_cell.angle_alpha   90.00
_cell.angle_beta   90.00
_cell.angle_gamma   90.00
#
_symmetry.space_group_name_H-M   'P 1'
#
loop_
_entity.id
_entity.type
_entity.pdbx_description
1 polymer ?
#
loop_
_entity_poly.entity_id
_entity_poly.type
_entity_poly.pdbx_seq_one_letter_code
_entity_poly.pdbx_strand_id
1 'polypeptide(L)' 'RKINPFRRTEVIKTVGEHHEQLTAGGIAKKLGLHPQEVARVLTALEDEPEKVVYEDDGGFLGLFKFW' A
#
# COMPACT_ATOMS: atom_id res chain seq x y z
N ARG A 1 3.43 -14.22 10.77
CA ARG A 1 3.81 -13.10 11.66
C ARG A 1 2.77 -11.99 11.47
N LYS A 2 2.19 -11.45 12.55
CA LYS A 2 1.23 -10.32 12.47
C LYS A 2 1.93 -9.08 11.92
N ILE A 3 1.29 -8.39 10.98
CA ILE A 3 1.72 -7.07 10.48
C ILE A 3 1.65 -6.08 11.64
N ASN A 4 2.65 -5.22 11.78
CA ASN A 4 2.62 -4.17 12.80
C ASN A 4 1.46 -3.19 12.47
N PRO A 5 0.46 -3.03 13.38
CA PRO A 5 -0.72 -2.21 13.11
C PRO A 5 -0.40 -0.73 12.86
N PHE A 6 0.70 -0.19 13.42
CA PHE A 6 1.14 1.18 13.14
C PHE A 6 1.57 1.35 11.68
N ARG A 7 2.40 0.42 11.18
CA ARG A 7 2.90 0.42 9.79
C ARG A 7 1.76 0.26 8.77
N ARG A 8 0.73 -0.49 9.13
CA ARG A 8 -0.48 -0.65 8.30
C ARG A 8 -1.18 0.71 8.09
N THR A 9 -1.38 1.47 9.17
CA THR A 9 -2.04 2.78 9.11
C THR A 9 -1.26 3.78 8.26
N GLU A 10 0.08 3.83 8.40
CA GLU A 10 0.93 4.74 7.62
C GLU A 10 0.91 4.44 6.12
N VAL A 11 0.97 3.17 5.73
CA VAL A 11 0.87 2.76 4.32
C VAL A 11 -0.50 3.13 3.74
N ILE A 12 -1.59 2.87 4.48
CA ILE A 12 -2.95 3.23 4.06
C ILE A 12 -3.06 4.75 3.87
N LYS A 13 -2.59 5.52 4.86
CA LYS A 13 -2.63 6.99 4.81
C LYS A 13 -1.83 7.53 3.63
N THR A 14 -0.62 7.00 3.41
CA THR A 14 0.26 7.45 2.33
C THR A 14 -0.33 7.18 0.96
N VAL A 15 -0.95 6.03 0.76
CA VAL A 15 -1.57 5.74 -0.54
C VAL A 15 -2.85 6.59 -0.70
N GLY A 16 -3.57 6.93 0.39
CA GLY A 16 -4.82 7.68 0.35
C GLY A 16 -4.65 9.20 0.16
N GLU A 17 -3.55 9.77 0.65
CA GLU A 17 -3.22 11.19 0.45
C GLU A 17 -2.69 11.46 -0.97
N HIS A 18 -2.35 10.41 -1.71
CA HIS A 18 -1.84 10.52 -3.07
C HIS A 18 -2.93 10.23 -4.09
N HIS A 19 -3.25 11.24 -4.90
CA HIS A 19 -4.11 11.09 -6.08
C HIS A 19 -3.37 10.43 -7.27
N GLU A 20 -2.14 9.98 -7.04
CA GLU A 20 -1.24 9.40 -8.02
C GLU A 20 -1.01 7.92 -7.72
N GLN A 21 -0.76 7.14 -8.76
CA GLN A 21 -0.38 5.74 -8.63
C GLN A 21 0.94 5.60 -7.88
N LEU A 22 0.94 4.89 -6.75
CA LEU A 22 2.14 4.60 -5.98
C LEU A 22 2.46 3.10 -5.95
N THR A 23 3.68 2.75 -6.34
CA THR A 23 4.21 1.40 -6.21
C THR A 23 4.62 1.12 -4.76
N ALA A 24 4.64 -0.17 -4.38
CA ALA A 24 5.12 -0.62 -3.08
C ALA A 24 6.54 -0.12 -2.77
N GLY A 25 7.40 -0.07 -3.80
CA GLY A 25 8.74 0.51 -3.70
C GLY A 25 8.73 2.02 -3.42
N GLY A 26 7.84 2.77 -4.08
CA GLY A 26 7.66 4.21 -3.86
C GLY A 26 7.19 4.53 -2.43
N ILE A 27 6.18 3.80 -1.95
CA ILE A 27 5.65 3.94 -0.58
C ILE A 27 6.72 3.56 0.45
N ALA A 28 7.44 2.45 0.21
CA ALA A 28 8.51 1.98 1.07
C ALA A 28 9.63 3.02 1.22
N LYS A 29 10.06 3.63 0.11
CA LYS A 29 11.05 4.70 0.12
C LYS A 29 10.57 5.92 0.92
N LYS A 30 9.29 6.28 0.80
CA LYS A 30 8.69 7.42 1.51
C LYS A 30 8.62 7.21 3.02
N LEU A 31 8.30 5.99 3.43
CA LEU A 31 8.09 5.63 4.84
C LEU A 31 9.35 5.06 5.51
N GLY A 32 10.46 4.91 4.79
CA GLY A 32 11.66 4.25 5.31
C GLY A 32 11.42 2.77 5.66
N LEU A 33 10.52 2.11 4.94
CA LEU A 33 10.15 0.71 5.13
C LEU A 33 10.80 -0.19 4.07
N HIS A 34 10.74 -1.50 4.29
CA HIS A 34 11.14 -2.47 3.27
C HIS A 34 9.98 -2.69 2.26
N PRO A 35 10.22 -2.75 0.94
CA PRO A 35 9.16 -2.96 -0.07
C PRO A 35 8.27 -4.18 0.19
N GLN A 36 8.85 -5.27 0.69
CA GLN A 36 8.08 -6.48 1.04
C GLN A 36 7.10 -6.26 2.21
N GLU A 37 7.40 -5.34 3.14
CA GLU A 37 6.47 -5.01 4.22
C GLU A 37 5.27 -4.23 3.69
N VAL A 38 5.52 -3.29 2.79
CA VAL A 38 4.46 -2.54 2.11
C VAL A 38 3.62 -3.46 1.24
N ALA A 39 4.24 -4.35 0.46
CA ALA A 39 3.55 -5.35 -0.35
C ALA A 39 2.58 -6.19 0.50
N ARG A 40 3.04 -6.73 1.64
CA ARG A 40 2.18 -7.48 2.57
C ARG A 40 1.00 -6.67 3.10
N VAL A 41 1.20 -5.38 3.36
CA VAL A 41 0.11 -4.50 3.78
C VAL A 41 -0.88 -4.33 2.63
N LEU A 42 -0.41 -4.05 1.42
CA LEU A 42 -1.27 -3.86 0.24
C LEU A 42 -2.05 -5.13 -0.09
N THR A 43 -1.44 -6.31 -0.09
CA THR A 43 -2.16 -7.59 -0.28
C THR A 43 -3.25 -7.79 0.77
N ALA A 44 -2.99 -7.43 2.04
CA ALA A 44 -3.99 -7.53 3.11
C ALA A 44 -5.11 -6.46 3.01
N LEU A 45 -5.04 -5.56 2.04
CA LEU A 45 -6.03 -4.52 1.76
C LEU A 45 -6.82 -4.78 0.48
N GLU A 46 -6.42 -5.77 -0.33
CA GLU A 46 -7.13 -6.17 -1.56
C GLU A 46 -8.58 -6.57 -1.28
N ASP A 47 -8.85 -7.14 -0.10
CA ASP A 47 -10.19 -7.54 0.33
C ASP A 47 -11.07 -6.37 0.83
N GLU A 48 -10.55 -5.14 0.90
CA GLU A 48 -11.32 -3.99 1.38
C GLU A 48 -11.99 -3.23 0.20
N PRO A 49 -13.32 -3.06 0.20
CA PRO A 49 -14.09 -2.59 -0.96
C PRO A 49 -13.81 -1.14 -1.40
N GLU A 50 -13.15 -0.35 -0.56
CA GLU A 50 -12.79 1.06 -0.84
C GLU A 50 -11.38 1.18 -1.46
N LYS A 51 -10.69 0.05 -1.66
CA LYS A 51 -9.28 -0.01 -2.03
C LYS A 51 -9.13 -0.84 -3.30
N VAL A 52 -8.35 -0.34 -4.24
CA VAL A 52 -8.03 -1.07 -5.47
C VAL A 52 -6.53 -1.30 -5.48
N VAL A 53 -6.11 -2.53 -5.22
CA VAL A 53 -4.71 -2.90 -5.29
C VAL A 53 -4.48 -3.59 -6.62
N TYR A 54 -3.51 -3.13 -7.40
CA TYR A 54 -3.08 -3.80 -8.63
C TYR A 54 -1.73 -4.46 -8.40
N GLU A 55 -1.50 -5.60 -9.03
CA GLU A 55 -0.19 -6.24 -9.09
C GLU A 55 0.28 -6.19 -10.55
N ASP A 56 1.49 -5.67 -10.80
CA ASP A 56 2.15 -5.72 -12.09
C ASP A 56 3.51 -6.44 -11.98
N ASP A 57 4.20 -6.63 -13.13
CA ASP A 57 5.53 -7.26 -13.18
C ASP A 57 6.60 -6.51 -12.35
N GLY A 58 6.32 -5.26 -11.94
CA GLY A 58 7.14 -4.42 -11.07
C GLY A 58 6.73 -4.42 -9.59
N GLY A 59 5.62 -5.07 -9.22
CA GLY A 59 5.14 -5.29 -7.85
C GLY A 59 3.72 -4.77 -7.58
N PHE A 60 3.41 -4.55 -6.30
CA PHE A 60 2.08 -4.05 -5.89
C PHE A 60 1.95 -2.54 -6.08
N LEU A 61 0.82 -2.12 -6.62
CA LEU A 61 0.40 -0.75 -6.86
C LEU A 61 -0.84 -0.46 -6.01
N GLY A 62 -0.74 0.49 -5.08
CA GLY A 62 -1.87 0.91 -4.26
C GLY A 62 -2.67 2.00 -4.96
N LEU A 63 -3.97 1.80 -5.17
CA LEU A 63 -4.92 2.82 -5.62
C LEU A 63 -6.10 2.87 -4.64
N PHE A 64 -6.54 4.07 -4.23
CA PHE A 64 -7.76 4.23 -3.46
C PHE A 64 -8.83 4.89 -4.30
N LYS A 65 -10.02 4.27 -4.35
CA LYS A 65 -11.20 4.91 -4.93
C LYS A 65 -11.88 5.70 -3.83
N PHE A 66 -11.66 7.01 -3.80
CA PHE A 66 -12.53 7.92 -3.08
C PHE A 66 -13.76 8.16 -3.95
N TRP A 67 -14.93 7.66 -3.51
CA TRP A 67 -16.22 8.12 -4.01
C TRP A 67 -16.64 9.38 -3.27
#